data_AF-A0AAF3E8Y6-F1
#
_entry.id   AF-A0AAF3E8Y6-F1
#
_cell.length_a   1.000
_cell.length_b   1.000
_cell.length_c   1.000
_cell.angle_alpha   90.00
_cell.angle_beta   90.00
_cell.angle_gamma   90.00
#
_symmetry.space_group_name_H-M   'P 1'
#
loop_
_entity.id
_entity.type
_entity.pdbx_description
1 polymer ?
#
loop_
_entity_poly.entity_id
_entity_poly.type
_entity_poly.pdbx_seq_one_letter_code
_entity_poly.pdbx_strand_id
1 'polypeptide(L)'
;MPRVFAKEIRPLSVTSPPAYKIEGRRCKSGMPQRIPWEFGKIAFLFIYLALAGCSNWAVFSFTHDRAGREPLPDILFDLLPEQEWAATWGDWSVTANILCLLGLISLHRFRLLIARRAFFIAGTLYAMRSISLLFTQLPPGYVNNAKRCRVRENTTTLETFFSRLGEQTIRMGFQSKEGMLCGDLLFSGHTLVMMTCTLCVAHYLPRRWKLLSIVPYTISICGMIFLIISHTHYTIDVIFAYWLTNFVFIIYHAYVEVDMLVERRQSVLHQVWIMKLVSWLEENIVPGKVENGFALPFENFLRRHLLVDNPGHHKQISISSASTFGLP
;
A
#
# COMPACT_ATOMS: atom_id res chain seq x y z
N MET A 1 -47.64 -17.29 -58.75
CA MET A 1 -46.66 -17.33 -57.63
C MET A 1 -46.16 -15.91 -57.36
N PRO A 2 -45.91 -15.55 -56.10
CA PRO A 2 -46.61 -14.43 -55.47
C PRO A 2 -45.80 -13.14 -55.30
N ARG A 3 -46.56 -12.05 -55.22
CA ARG A 3 -46.18 -10.73 -54.68
C ARG A 3 -45.84 -10.85 -53.20
N VAL A 4 -44.70 -10.32 -52.77
CA VAL A 4 -44.41 -10.06 -51.35
C VAL A 4 -44.09 -8.58 -51.19
N PHE A 5 -44.85 -7.98 -50.27
CA PHE A 5 -44.94 -6.57 -49.92
C PHE A 5 -43.61 -5.97 -49.46
N ALA A 6 -43.31 -4.77 -49.95
CA ALA A 6 -42.39 -3.84 -49.31
C ALA A 6 -42.93 -3.49 -47.91
N LYS A 7 -42.18 -3.87 -46.86
CA LYS A 7 -42.46 -3.46 -45.49
C LYS A 7 -41.63 -2.23 -45.17
N GLU A 8 -42.31 -1.11 -45.13
CA GLU A 8 -41.88 0.22 -44.73
C GLU A 8 -41.18 0.16 -43.35
N ILE A 9 -39.90 0.56 -43.30
CA ILE A 9 -39.12 0.69 -42.07
C ILE A 9 -39.56 2.01 -41.41
N ARG A 10 -40.39 1.92 -40.37
CA ARG A 10 -40.67 3.07 -39.50
C ARG A 10 -39.40 3.46 -38.74
N PRO A 11 -39.00 4.74 -38.72
CA PRO A 11 -37.92 5.18 -37.84
C PRO A 11 -38.37 5.03 -36.38
N LEU A 12 -37.56 4.33 -35.59
CA LEU A 12 -37.68 4.33 -34.13
C LEU A 12 -37.48 5.75 -33.64
N SER A 13 -38.55 6.36 -33.12
CA SER A 13 -38.49 7.60 -32.38
C SER A 13 -37.59 7.40 -31.16
N VAL A 14 -36.39 7.97 -31.19
CA VAL A 14 -35.52 8.08 -30.02
C VAL A 14 -36.17 9.09 -29.08
N THR A 15 -37.00 8.60 -28.17
CA THR A 15 -37.42 9.39 -27.01
C THR A 15 -36.19 9.59 -26.13
N SER A 16 -35.65 10.80 -26.16
CA SER A 16 -34.62 11.26 -25.23
C SER A 16 -35.09 11.02 -23.79
N PRO A 17 -34.31 10.34 -22.92
CA PRO A 17 -34.65 10.24 -21.51
C PRO A 17 -34.65 11.64 -20.88
N PRO A 18 -35.51 11.90 -19.88
CA PRO A 18 -35.61 13.21 -19.26
C PRO A 18 -34.26 13.60 -18.66
N ALA A 19 -33.81 14.81 -18.99
CA ALA A 19 -32.59 15.41 -18.46
C ALA A 19 -32.65 15.45 -16.93
N TYR A 20 -32.00 14.49 -16.27
CA TYR A 20 -31.83 14.51 -14.84
C TYR A 20 -30.84 15.64 -14.53
N LYS A 21 -31.37 16.76 -14.05
CA LYS A 21 -30.60 17.94 -13.64
C LYS A 21 -29.86 17.58 -12.35
N ILE A 22 -28.72 16.91 -12.47
CA ILE A 22 -27.79 16.74 -11.35
C ILE A 22 -27.14 18.10 -11.13
N GLU A 23 -27.52 18.75 -10.04
CA GLU A 23 -26.82 19.90 -9.48
C GLU A 23 -25.35 19.51 -9.26
N GLY A 24 -24.53 19.77 -10.28
CA GLY A 24 -23.09 19.73 -10.18
C GLY A 24 -22.67 20.79 -9.18
N ARG A 25 -22.47 20.38 -7.92
CA ARG A 25 -21.66 21.15 -6.98
C ARG A 25 -20.26 21.25 -7.58
N ARG A 26 -20.05 22.28 -8.39
CA ARG A 26 -18.72 22.74 -8.81
C ARG A 26 -17.93 23.00 -7.53
N CYS A 27 -17.01 22.10 -7.19
CA CYS A 27 -16.09 22.31 -6.07
C CYS A 27 -15.35 23.63 -6.35
N LYS A 28 -15.56 24.62 -5.48
CA LYS A 28 -14.80 25.87 -5.55
C LYS A 28 -13.34 25.53 -5.32
N SER A 29 -12.53 25.64 -6.37
CA SER A 29 -11.08 25.57 -6.29
C SER A 29 -10.57 26.68 -5.36
N GLY A 30 -9.98 26.32 -4.23
CA GLY A 30 -9.24 27.27 -3.39
C GLY A 30 -9.53 27.26 -1.89
N MET A 31 -10.52 26.53 -1.37
CA MET A 31 -10.63 26.36 0.09
C MET A 31 -9.87 25.13 0.57
N PRO A 32 -9.11 25.21 1.68
CA PRO A 32 -8.52 24.04 2.30
C PRO A 32 -9.62 23.10 2.80
N GLN A 33 -10.02 22.15 1.95
CA GLN A 33 -10.97 21.12 2.32
C GLN A 33 -10.38 20.28 3.45
N ARG A 34 -10.94 20.46 4.64
CA ARG A 34 -10.71 19.56 5.76
C ARG A 34 -11.52 18.30 5.49
N ILE A 35 -10.82 17.20 5.27
CA ILE A 35 -11.46 15.88 5.19
C ILE A 35 -12.12 15.62 6.56
N PRO A 36 -13.43 15.32 6.60
CA PRO A 36 -14.10 15.06 7.87
C PRO A 36 -13.50 13.83 8.56
N TRP A 37 -13.47 13.85 9.89
CA TRP A 37 -13.00 12.72 10.68
C TRP A 37 -14.05 11.61 10.65
N GLU A 38 -13.82 10.60 9.80
CA GLU A 38 -14.70 9.44 9.66
C GLU A 38 -14.20 8.30 10.56
N PHE A 39 -14.38 8.45 11.87
CA PHE A 39 -13.89 7.48 12.87
C PHE A 39 -14.32 6.04 12.56
N GLY A 40 -15.56 5.83 12.11
CA GLY A 40 -16.05 4.49 11.74
C GLY A 40 -15.26 3.84 10.61
N LYS A 41 -14.88 4.60 9.57
CA LYS A 41 -14.08 4.07 8.45
C LYS A 41 -12.64 3.79 8.86
N ILE A 42 -12.07 4.64 9.71
CA ILE A 42 -10.72 4.46 10.26
C ILE A 42 -10.69 3.21 11.16
N ALA A 43 -11.67 3.05 12.05
CA ALA A 43 -11.78 1.88 12.92
C ALA A 43 -11.95 0.60 12.09
N PHE A 44 -12.82 0.61 11.07
CA PHE A 44 -12.98 -0.51 10.15
C PHE A 44 -11.64 -0.90 9.49
N LEU A 45 -10.86 0.06 9.00
CA LEU A 45 -9.59 -0.24 8.35
C LEU A 45 -8.52 -0.75 9.30
N PHE A 46 -8.49 -0.22 10.53
CA PHE A 46 -7.60 -0.73 11.55
C PHE A 46 -7.93 -2.18 11.90
N ILE A 47 -9.22 -2.49 12.09
CA ILE A 47 -9.69 -3.86 12.32
C ILE A 47 -9.38 -4.75 11.11
N TYR A 48 -9.65 -4.27 9.89
CA TYR A 48 -9.38 -5.03 8.66
C TYR A 48 -7.89 -5.37 8.51
N LEU A 49 -7.00 -4.40 8.71
CA LEU A 49 -5.56 -4.61 8.66
C LEU A 49 -5.09 -5.54 9.79
N ALA A 50 -5.60 -5.35 11.01
CA ALA A 50 -5.26 -6.21 12.15
C ALA A 50 -5.70 -7.65 11.92
N LEU A 51 -6.92 -7.88 11.43
CA LEU A 51 -7.42 -9.21 11.09
C LEU A 51 -6.59 -9.83 9.96
N ALA A 52 -6.26 -9.07 8.91
CA ALA A 52 -5.43 -9.55 7.82
C ALA A 52 -3.98 -9.87 8.27
N GLY A 53 -3.41 -9.08 9.19
CA GLY A 53 -2.11 -9.36 9.78
C GLY A 53 -2.13 -10.61 10.66
N CYS A 54 -3.08 -10.68 11.60
CA CYS A 54 -3.28 -11.82 12.48
C CYS A 54 -3.57 -13.10 11.70
N SER A 55 -4.35 -13.04 10.61
CA SER A 55 -4.61 -14.22 9.77
C SER A 55 -3.35 -14.76 9.12
N ASN A 56 -2.40 -13.89 8.73
CA ASN A 56 -1.11 -14.35 8.20
C ASN A 56 -0.31 -15.11 9.25
N TRP A 57 -0.21 -14.59 10.47
CA TRP A 57 0.50 -15.27 11.56
C TRP A 57 -0.19 -16.55 11.99
N ALA A 58 -1.53 -16.55 12.03
CA ALA A 58 -2.33 -17.73 12.32
C ALA A 58 -2.11 -18.83 11.28
N VAL A 59 -2.17 -18.50 9.99
CA VAL A 59 -1.88 -19.45 8.91
C VAL A 59 -0.45 -19.96 9.03
N PHE A 60 0.53 -19.10 9.30
CA PHE A 60 1.93 -19.52 9.46
C PHE A 60 2.13 -20.49 10.65
N SER A 61 1.48 -20.23 11.77
CA SER A 61 1.46 -21.13 12.94
C SER A 61 0.84 -22.49 12.60
N PHE A 62 -0.25 -22.47 11.83
CA PHE A 62 -0.96 -23.69 11.40
C PHE A 62 -0.19 -24.50 10.35
N THR A 63 0.47 -23.84 9.39
CA THR A 63 1.13 -24.51 8.27
C THR A 63 2.55 -24.97 8.58
N HIS A 64 3.19 -24.46 9.64
CA HIS A 64 4.55 -24.84 10.05
C HIS A 64 4.76 -26.35 10.19
N ASP A 65 3.80 -27.05 10.79
CA ASP A 65 3.91 -28.50 11.01
C ASP A 65 3.61 -29.32 9.74
N ARG A 66 2.96 -28.71 8.74
CA ARG A 66 2.51 -29.35 7.49
C ARG A 66 3.48 -29.14 6.32
N ALA A 67 4.20 -28.02 6.30
CA ALA A 67 5.15 -27.70 5.25
C ALA A 67 6.35 -28.66 5.24
N GLY A 68 6.82 -29.04 4.05
CA GLY A 68 8.03 -29.88 3.84
C GLY A 68 9.31 -29.27 4.45
N ARG A 69 10.40 -30.04 4.52
CA ARG A 69 11.73 -29.54 4.92
C ARG A 69 12.76 -29.59 3.78
N GLU A 70 12.43 -30.20 2.66
CA GLU A 70 13.31 -30.27 1.50
C GLU A 70 13.10 -29.02 0.64
N PRO A 71 14.13 -28.19 0.40
CA PRO A 71 13.99 -26.98 -0.38
C PRO A 71 13.70 -27.30 -1.85
N LEU A 72 12.94 -26.43 -2.53
CA LEU A 72 12.73 -26.52 -3.96
C LEU A 72 13.91 -25.95 -4.73
N PRO A 73 14.14 -26.41 -5.97
CA PRO A 73 15.15 -25.81 -6.84
C PRO A 73 14.72 -24.39 -7.24
N ASP A 74 15.64 -23.44 -7.07
CA ASP A 74 15.51 -22.06 -7.53
C ASP A 74 16.81 -21.68 -8.25
N ILE A 75 16.68 -21.14 -9.46
CA ILE A 75 17.81 -20.80 -10.34
C ILE A 75 18.79 -19.87 -9.64
N LEU A 76 18.32 -18.91 -8.83
CA LEU A 76 19.20 -17.99 -8.13
C LEU A 76 19.89 -18.63 -6.93
N PHE A 77 19.29 -19.66 -6.33
CA PHE A 77 19.90 -20.40 -5.22
C PHE A 77 21.01 -21.33 -5.71
N ASP A 78 20.88 -21.86 -6.93
CA ASP A 78 21.94 -22.63 -7.58
C ASP A 78 23.17 -21.76 -7.92
N LEU A 79 22.96 -20.47 -8.17
CA LEU A 79 24.01 -19.52 -8.53
C LEU A 79 24.69 -18.87 -7.32
N LEU A 80 23.95 -18.66 -6.23
CA LEU A 80 24.43 -17.90 -5.06
C LEU A 80 24.22 -18.70 -3.76
N PRO A 81 25.29 -19.00 -3.00
CA PRO A 81 25.16 -19.71 -1.74
C PRO A 81 24.46 -18.85 -0.68
N GLU A 82 23.71 -19.49 0.22
CA GLU A 82 22.99 -18.84 1.32
C GLU A 82 23.91 -17.90 2.10
N GLN A 83 23.51 -16.62 2.21
CA GLN A 83 24.18 -15.65 3.07
C GLN A 83 23.27 -15.23 4.23
N GLU A 84 23.57 -15.70 5.43
CA GLU A 84 22.72 -15.44 6.60
C GLU A 84 22.63 -13.94 6.96
N TRP A 85 23.71 -13.17 6.72
CA TRP A 85 23.75 -11.75 7.03
C TRP A 85 22.75 -10.95 6.19
N ALA A 86 22.43 -11.41 4.98
CA ALA A 86 21.54 -10.72 4.07
C ALA A 86 20.09 -10.67 4.61
N ALA A 87 19.65 -11.66 5.39
CA ALA A 87 18.33 -11.66 6.01
C ALA A 87 18.12 -10.42 6.89
N THR A 88 19.12 -10.09 7.72
CA THR A 88 19.08 -8.92 8.60
C THR A 88 19.01 -7.61 7.80
N TRP A 89 19.74 -7.49 6.68
CA TRP A 89 19.66 -6.31 5.83
C TRP A 89 18.33 -6.21 5.06
N GLY A 90 17.71 -7.34 4.74
CA GLY A 90 16.32 -7.39 4.26
C GLY A 90 15.35 -6.75 5.26
N ASP A 91 15.43 -7.16 6.53
CA ASP A 91 14.59 -6.62 7.61
C ASP A 91 14.81 -5.11 7.84
N TRP A 92 16.07 -4.66 7.81
CA TRP A 92 16.39 -3.23 7.86
C TRP A 92 15.84 -2.45 6.66
N SER A 93 15.82 -3.05 5.47
CA SER A 93 15.27 -2.43 4.26
C SER A 93 13.75 -2.26 4.37
N VAL A 94 13.04 -3.21 4.97
CA VAL A 94 11.61 -3.07 5.31
C VAL A 94 11.40 -1.92 6.27
N THR A 95 12.14 -1.92 7.37
CA THR A 95 12.05 -0.89 8.41
C THR A 95 12.30 0.51 7.84
N ALA A 96 13.34 0.67 7.02
CA ALA A 96 13.68 1.94 6.38
C ALA A 96 12.55 2.44 5.45
N ASN A 97 11.92 1.56 4.68
CA ASN A 97 10.77 1.90 3.84
C ASN A 97 9.54 2.33 4.65
N ILE A 98 9.25 1.63 5.75
CA ILE A 98 8.18 2.02 6.68
C ILE A 98 8.47 3.42 7.24
N LEU A 99 9.70 3.69 7.67
CA LEU A 99 10.10 5.01 8.18
C LEU A 99 9.95 6.11 7.11
N CYS A 100 10.28 5.82 5.84
CA CYS A 100 10.04 6.75 4.73
C CYS A 100 8.55 7.07 4.56
N LEU A 101 7.68 6.05 4.61
CA LEU A 101 6.23 6.25 4.53
C LEU A 101 5.69 7.03 5.73
N LEU A 102 6.13 6.71 6.95
CA LEU A 102 5.74 7.43 8.17
C LEU A 102 6.21 8.89 8.14
N GLY A 103 7.40 9.16 7.61
CA GLY A 103 7.92 10.50 7.37
C GLY A 103 7.04 11.28 6.38
N LEU A 104 6.68 10.65 5.25
CA LEU A 104 5.74 11.24 4.28
C LEU A 104 4.39 11.56 4.94
N ILE A 105 3.77 10.59 5.60
CA ILE A 105 2.46 10.76 6.26
C ILE A 105 2.52 11.89 7.29
N SER A 106 3.57 11.95 8.11
CA SER A 106 3.72 13.00 9.12
C SER A 106 3.79 14.42 8.55
N LEU A 107 4.41 14.58 7.37
CA LEU A 107 4.63 15.88 6.73
C LEU A 107 3.55 16.27 5.71
N HIS A 108 2.74 15.32 5.26
CA HIS A 108 1.77 15.56 4.19
C HIS A 108 0.48 16.22 4.71
N ARG A 109 -0.06 17.18 3.94
CA ARG A 109 -1.31 17.88 4.26
C ARG A 109 -2.50 16.93 4.46
N PHE A 110 -2.58 15.90 3.62
CA PHE A 110 -3.64 14.89 3.64
C PHE A 110 -3.22 13.58 4.34
N ARG A 111 -2.50 13.68 5.46
CA ARG A 111 -1.92 12.54 6.20
C ARG A 111 -2.89 11.39 6.47
N LEU A 112 -4.10 11.68 6.96
CA LEU A 112 -5.09 10.67 7.29
C LEU A 112 -5.64 9.96 6.05
N LEU A 113 -5.79 10.69 4.95
CA LEU A 113 -6.22 10.12 3.68
C LEU A 113 -5.18 9.15 3.15
N ILE A 114 -3.90 9.56 3.13
CA ILE A 114 -2.81 8.70 2.68
C ILE A 114 -2.71 7.45 3.56
N ALA A 115 -2.74 7.61 4.88
CA ALA A 115 -2.73 6.48 5.81
C ALA A 115 -3.91 5.54 5.56
N ARG A 116 -5.12 6.09 5.34
CA ARG A 116 -6.32 5.32 5.02
C ARG A 116 -6.13 4.45 3.77
N ARG A 117 -5.64 5.05 2.69
CA ARG A 117 -5.40 4.38 1.40
C ARG A 117 -4.31 3.32 1.53
N ALA A 118 -3.21 3.64 2.20
CA ALA A 118 -2.10 2.72 2.46
C ALA A 118 -2.54 1.50 3.29
N PHE A 119 -3.30 1.71 4.37
CA PHE A 119 -3.81 0.61 5.20
C PHE A 119 -4.79 -0.29 4.47
N PHE A 120 -5.66 0.27 3.61
CA PHE A 120 -6.55 -0.54 2.79
C PHE A 120 -5.76 -1.42 1.81
N ILE A 121 -4.83 -0.84 1.05
CA ILE A 121 -4.00 -1.56 0.08
C ILE A 121 -3.18 -2.66 0.78
N ALA A 122 -2.51 -2.31 1.89
CA ALA A 122 -1.74 -3.28 2.68
C ALA A 122 -2.63 -4.41 3.21
N GLY A 123 -3.80 -4.08 3.79
CA GLY A 123 -4.75 -5.07 4.30
C GLY A 123 -5.26 -6.02 3.20
N THR A 124 -5.55 -5.50 2.01
CA THR A 124 -5.95 -6.32 0.86
C THR A 124 -4.85 -7.27 0.41
N LEU A 125 -3.61 -6.78 0.30
CA LEU A 125 -2.48 -7.64 -0.07
C LEU A 125 -2.21 -8.71 1.01
N TYR A 126 -2.30 -8.36 2.29
CA TYR A 126 -2.18 -9.32 3.39
C TYR A 126 -3.31 -10.35 3.42
N ALA A 127 -4.55 -9.96 3.08
CA ALA A 127 -5.65 -10.90 2.95
C ALA A 127 -5.43 -11.87 1.79
N MET A 128 -5.00 -11.38 0.62
CA MET A 128 -4.63 -12.22 -0.53
C MET A 128 -3.53 -13.22 -0.15
N ARG A 129 -2.50 -12.75 0.56
CA ARG A 129 -1.42 -13.59 1.10
C ARG A 129 -1.93 -14.68 2.04
N SER A 130 -2.81 -14.35 3.00
CA SER A 130 -3.36 -15.35 3.93
C SER A 130 -4.11 -16.46 3.19
N ILE A 131 -4.88 -16.10 2.17
CA ILE A 131 -5.60 -17.05 1.32
C ILE A 131 -4.59 -17.95 0.57
N SER A 132 -3.58 -17.38 -0.08
CA SER A 132 -2.56 -18.16 -0.80
C SER A 132 -1.83 -19.16 0.10
N LEU A 133 -1.39 -18.72 1.29
CA LEU A 133 -0.65 -19.55 2.24
C LEU A 133 -1.53 -20.65 2.87
N LEU A 134 -2.84 -20.43 2.95
CA LEU A 134 -3.77 -21.45 3.46
C LEU A 134 -3.85 -22.64 2.50
N PHE A 135 -3.97 -22.36 1.20
CA PHE A 135 -4.19 -23.38 0.18
C PHE A 135 -2.92 -24.09 -0.28
N THR A 136 -1.81 -23.37 -0.41
CA THR A 136 -0.56 -23.94 -0.93
C THR A 136 0.59 -23.63 0.02
N GLN A 137 1.24 -24.70 0.45
CA GLN A 137 2.34 -24.67 1.41
C GLN A 137 3.54 -25.28 0.74
N LEU A 138 4.55 -24.46 0.53
CA LEU A 138 5.82 -24.88 0.02
C LEU A 138 6.80 -25.01 1.21
N PRO A 139 7.92 -25.73 1.05
CA PRO A 139 8.98 -25.82 2.05
C PRO A 139 9.94 -24.61 1.98
N PRO A 140 10.50 -24.16 3.13
CA PRO A 140 11.47 -23.06 3.14
C PRO A 140 12.73 -23.35 2.32
N GLY A 141 13.35 -22.29 1.79
CA GLY A 141 14.49 -22.36 0.88
C GLY A 141 15.87 -22.49 1.54
N TYR A 142 15.99 -22.54 2.87
CA TYR A 142 17.30 -22.59 3.53
C TYR A 142 18.06 -23.89 3.25
N VAL A 143 19.40 -23.82 3.26
CA VAL A 143 20.27 -24.99 3.06
C VAL A 143 20.04 -26.03 4.16
N ASN A 144 19.89 -25.59 5.41
CA ASN A 144 19.69 -26.45 6.58
C ASN A 144 18.39 -26.11 7.32
N ASN A 145 17.26 -26.46 6.72
CA ASN A 145 15.94 -26.27 7.29
C ASN A 145 15.78 -26.91 8.69
N ALA A 146 16.41 -28.06 8.96
CA ALA A 146 16.33 -28.70 10.27
C ALA A 146 16.94 -27.87 11.42
N LYS A 147 17.93 -27.02 11.12
CA LYS A 147 18.58 -26.13 12.10
C LYS A 147 17.81 -24.80 12.27
N ARG A 148 17.33 -24.23 11.17
CA ARG A 148 16.61 -22.95 11.16
C ARG A 148 15.22 -23.10 11.78
N CYS A 149 14.52 -24.15 11.40
CA CYS A 149 13.13 -24.36 11.73
C CYS A 149 12.95 -24.99 13.10
N ARG A 150 11.94 -24.52 13.83
CA ARG A 150 11.47 -25.22 15.03
C ARG A 150 11.03 -26.65 14.67
N VAL A 151 11.30 -27.58 15.58
CA VAL A 151 10.90 -29.00 15.46
C VAL A 151 9.38 -29.10 15.23
N ARG A 152 8.97 -30.02 14.36
CA ARG A 152 7.54 -30.27 14.08
C ARG A 152 6.89 -30.98 15.26
N GLU A 153 5.65 -30.63 15.55
CA GLU A 153 4.80 -31.36 16.50
C GLU A 153 3.80 -32.24 15.74
N ASN A 154 3.61 -33.48 16.18
CA ASN A 154 2.65 -34.42 15.56
C ASN A 154 1.20 -33.95 15.74
N THR A 155 0.92 -33.23 16.83
CA THR A 155 -0.39 -32.67 17.16
C THR A 155 -0.18 -31.26 17.71
N THR A 156 -0.54 -30.25 16.92
CA THR A 156 -0.46 -28.85 17.33
C THR A 156 -1.54 -28.58 18.39
N THR A 157 -1.15 -28.44 19.66
CA THR A 157 -2.08 -28.10 20.75
C THR A 157 -2.52 -26.64 20.62
N LEU A 158 -3.74 -26.30 21.07
CA LEU A 158 -4.23 -24.92 21.05
C LEU A 158 -3.28 -23.96 21.78
N GLU A 159 -2.70 -24.39 22.89
CA GLU A 159 -1.70 -23.63 23.63
C GLU A 159 -0.45 -23.33 22.77
N THR A 160 0.10 -24.32 22.07
CA THR A 160 1.25 -24.12 21.18
C THR A 160 0.89 -23.24 19.99
N PHE A 161 -0.31 -23.36 19.44
CA PHE A 161 -0.79 -22.49 18.36
C PHE A 161 -0.84 -21.02 18.78
N PHE A 162 -1.47 -20.72 19.92
CA PHE A 162 -1.57 -19.35 20.44
C PHE A 162 -0.23 -18.79 20.91
N SER A 163 0.64 -19.64 21.48
CA SER A 163 2.02 -19.26 21.83
C SER A 163 2.81 -18.82 20.59
N ARG A 164 2.78 -19.63 19.52
CA ARG A 164 3.41 -19.32 18.23
C ARG A 164 2.84 -18.06 17.59
N LEU A 165 1.51 -17.88 17.63
CA LEU A 165 0.84 -16.67 17.14
C LEU A 165 1.28 -15.42 17.91
N GLY A 166 1.33 -15.51 19.24
CA GLY A 166 1.79 -14.43 20.12
C GLY A 166 3.24 -14.04 19.85
N GLU A 167 4.13 -15.02 19.70
CA GLU A 167 5.55 -14.80 19.36
C GLU A 167 5.71 -14.06 18.03
N GLN A 168 4.96 -14.45 17.00
CA GLN A 168 4.98 -13.80 15.69
C GLN A 168 4.40 -12.38 15.74
N THR A 169 3.37 -12.17 16.54
CA THR A 169 2.76 -10.85 16.77
C THR A 169 3.75 -9.89 17.41
N ILE A 170 4.46 -10.33 18.45
CA ILE A 170 5.47 -9.53 19.16
C ILE A 170 6.64 -9.19 18.23
N ARG A 171 7.05 -10.14 17.38
CA ARG A 171 8.14 -9.94 16.42
C ARG A 171 7.73 -9.12 15.19
N MET A 172 6.46 -8.76 15.05
CA MET A 172 5.91 -8.04 13.90
C MET A 172 6.26 -8.68 12.54
N GLY A 173 6.50 -10.00 12.52
CA GLY A 173 6.90 -10.74 11.32
C GLY A 173 8.39 -10.74 10.97
N PHE A 174 9.28 -10.15 11.76
CA PHE A 174 10.73 -10.26 11.57
C PHE A 174 11.27 -11.65 11.92
N GLN A 175 12.28 -12.11 11.17
CA GLN A 175 12.81 -13.47 11.29
C GLN A 175 13.89 -13.59 12.38
N SER A 176 13.83 -14.67 13.17
CA SER A 176 14.87 -15.01 14.16
C SER A 176 15.94 -15.89 13.51
N LYS A 177 17.17 -15.83 14.03
CA LYS A 177 18.32 -16.61 13.53
C LYS A 177 18.14 -18.12 13.68
N GLU A 178 17.48 -18.55 14.76
CA GLU A 178 17.25 -19.97 15.10
C GLU A 178 15.86 -20.16 15.72
N GLY A 179 15.30 -21.37 15.55
CA GLY A 179 14.01 -21.77 16.15
C GLY A 179 12.80 -21.05 15.56
N MET A 180 12.90 -20.56 14.32
CA MET A 180 11.80 -19.83 13.68
C MET A 180 10.68 -20.77 13.23
N LEU A 181 9.48 -20.21 13.10
CA LEU A 181 8.43 -20.88 12.35
C LEU A 181 8.81 -20.88 10.86
N CYS A 182 8.65 -22.03 10.25
CA CYS A 182 9.06 -22.33 8.90
C CYS A 182 7.88 -22.91 8.12
N GLY A 183 7.46 -22.14 7.15
CA GLY A 183 6.68 -22.54 6.00
C GLY A 183 7.11 -21.61 4.87
N ASP A 184 6.92 -22.03 3.64
CA ASP A 184 7.23 -21.14 2.52
C ASP A 184 6.16 -20.06 2.37
N LEU A 185 6.59 -18.98 1.75
CA LEU A 185 5.96 -17.69 1.71
C LEU A 185 5.73 -17.34 0.24
N LEU A 186 5.01 -18.20 -0.51
CA LEU A 186 4.65 -18.07 -1.95
C LEU A 186 4.29 -16.64 -2.37
N PHE A 187 3.83 -15.85 -1.41
CA PHE A 187 3.76 -14.41 -1.50
C PHE A 187 4.65 -13.78 -0.40
N SER A 188 5.72 -13.06 -0.76
CA SER A 188 6.66 -12.44 0.19
C SER A 188 6.09 -11.20 0.92
N GLY A 189 6.32 -11.14 2.24
CA GLY A 189 5.68 -10.17 3.14
C GLY A 189 6.51 -8.91 3.29
N HIS A 190 7.82 -9.11 3.43
CA HIS A 190 8.82 -8.06 3.35
C HIS A 190 8.68 -7.28 2.05
N THR A 191 8.59 -7.98 0.91
CA THR A 191 8.46 -7.36 -0.42
C THR A 191 7.16 -6.57 -0.55
N LEU A 192 6.03 -7.14 -0.09
CA LEU A 192 4.72 -6.46 -0.08
C LEU A 192 4.79 -5.13 0.68
N VAL A 193 5.37 -5.12 1.89
CA VAL A 193 5.48 -3.91 2.73
C VAL A 193 6.42 -2.89 2.09
N MET A 194 7.62 -3.32 1.66
CA MET A 194 8.60 -2.45 0.99
C MET A 194 8.00 -1.77 -0.24
N MET A 195 7.35 -2.56 -1.11
CA MET A 195 6.74 -2.04 -2.33
C MET A 195 5.54 -1.15 -2.05
N THR A 196 4.67 -1.51 -1.10
CA THR A 196 3.54 -0.66 -0.71
C THR A 196 4.03 0.70 -0.20
N CYS A 197 5.04 0.70 0.69
CA CYS A 197 5.63 1.93 1.21
C CYS A 197 6.27 2.77 0.10
N THR A 198 7.08 2.14 -0.76
CA THR A 198 7.76 2.80 -1.88
C THR A 198 6.77 3.43 -2.85
N LEU A 199 5.75 2.69 -3.27
CA LEU A 199 4.73 3.18 -4.19
C LEU A 199 3.91 4.32 -3.57
N CYS A 200 3.54 4.21 -2.29
CA CYS A 200 2.89 5.30 -1.56
C CYS A 200 3.78 6.54 -1.52
N VAL A 201 5.05 6.41 -1.13
CA VAL A 201 5.99 7.54 -1.09
C VAL A 201 6.15 8.17 -2.48
N ALA A 202 6.42 7.35 -3.50
CA ALA A 202 6.58 7.81 -4.87
C ALA A 202 5.34 8.51 -5.42
N HIS A 203 4.14 8.02 -5.10
CA HIS A 203 2.88 8.59 -5.58
C HIS A 203 2.55 9.93 -4.90
N TYR A 204 2.62 9.99 -3.56
CA TYR A 204 2.18 11.13 -2.76
C TYR A 204 3.24 12.22 -2.54
N LEU A 205 4.49 12.02 -2.99
CA LEU A 205 5.51 13.07 -2.90
C LEU A 205 5.15 14.29 -3.78
N PRO A 206 5.34 15.54 -3.30
CA PRO A 206 5.17 16.74 -4.11
C PRO A 206 6.16 16.81 -5.28
N ARG A 207 5.77 17.42 -6.40
CA ARG A 207 6.58 17.50 -7.63
C ARG A 207 8.02 17.98 -7.40
N ARG A 208 8.21 18.98 -6.52
CA ARG A 208 9.53 19.54 -6.18
C ARG A 208 10.49 18.55 -5.52
N TRP A 209 9.95 17.58 -4.78
CA TRP A 209 10.72 16.61 -4.00
C TRP A 209 10.69 15.21 -4.63
N LYS A 210 10.20 15.05 -5.87
CA LYS A 210 10.04 13.74 -6.52
C LYS A 210 11.35 12.95 -6.59
N LEU A 211 12.50 13.61 -6.70
CA LEU A 211 13.82 12.95 -6.69
C LEU A 211 14.07 12.16 -5.40
N LEU A 212 13.50 12.59 -4.26
CA LEU A 212 13.64 11.87 -2.99
C LEU A 212 12.94 10.50 -3.02
N SER A 213 12.01 10.27 -3.96
CA SER A 213 11.41 8.94 -4.12
C SER A 213 12.39 7.88 -4.64
N ILE A 214 13.54 8.28 -5.21
CA ILE A 214 14.58 7.34 -5.65
C ILE A 214 15.11 6.53 -4.46
N VAL A 215 15.21 7.14 -3.27
CA VAL A 215 15.73 6.51 -2.06
C VAL A 215 14.94 5.24 -1.67
N PRO A 216 13.62 5.28 -1.42
CA PRO A 216 12.85 4.08 -1.08
C PRO A 216 12.81 3.06 -2.24
N TYR A 217 12.88 3.50 -3.50
CA TYR A 217 13.02 2.58 -4.64
C TYR A 217 14.33 1.79 -4.58
N THR A 218 15.46 2.45 -4.39
CA THR A 218 16.77 1.78 -4.28
C THR A 218 16.80 0.85 -3.06
N ILE A 219 16.31 1.32 -1.90
CA ILE A 219 16.24 0.49 -0.68
C ILE A 219 15.38 -0.76 -0.93
N SER A 220 14.24 -0.64 -1.61
CA SER A 220 13.37 -1.79 -1.90
C SER A 220 14.00 -2.78 -2.86
N ILE A 221 14.70 -2.30 -3.91
CA ILE A 221 15.42 -3.18 -4.84
C ILE A 221 16.55 -3.92 -4.11
N CYS A 222 17.37 -3.21 -3.33
CA CYS A 222 18.41 -3.83 -2.51
C CYS A 222 17.82 -4.83 -1.51
N GLY A 223 16.72 -4.48 -0.84
CA GLY A 223 16.01 -5.36 0.08
C GLY A 223 15.53 -6.64 -0.57
N MET A 224 14.90 -6.56 -1.75
CA MET A 224 14.48 -7.73 -2.52
C MET A 224 15.66 -8.65 -2.88
N ILE A 225 16.79 -8.08 -3.29
CA ILE A 225 18.01 -8.84 -3.59
C ILE A 225 18.54 -9.53 -2.32
N PHE A 226 18.57 -8.84 -1.19
CA PHE A 226 19.01 -9.42 0.09
C PHE A 226 18.12 -10.58 0.54
N LEU A 227 16.79 -10.49 0.35
CA LEU A 227 15.87 -11.58 0.66
C LEU A 227 16.18 -12.84 -0.16
N ILE A 228 16.43 -12.69 -1.47
CA ILE A 228 16.78 -13.81 -2.34
C ILE A 228 18.13 -14.42 -1.91
N ILE A 229 19.17 -13.60 -1.70
CA ILE A 229 20.51 -14.08 -1.33
C ILE A 229 20.52 -14.78 0.03
N SER A 230 19.65 -14.36 0.95
CA SER A 230 19.49 -14.98 2.27
C SER A 230 18.72 -16.31 2.25
N HIS A 231 18.18 -16.70 1.09
CA HIS A 231 17.30 -17.87 0.92
C HIS A 231 16.05 -17.85 1.83
N THR A 232 15.68 -16.66 2.33
CA THR A 232 14.50 -16.46 3.18
C THR A 232 13.19 -16.53 2.41
N HIS A 233 13.25 -16.21 1.12
CA HIS A 233 12.15 -16.25 0.16
C HIS A 233 12.68 -16.75 -1.17
N TYR A 234 11.89 -17.57 -1.88
CA TYR A 234 12.21 -17.90 -3.25
C TYR A 234 12.11 -16.68 -4.15
N THR A 235 12.82 -16.72 -5.26
CA THR A 235 12.78 -15.67 -6.30
C THR A 235 11.35 -15.44 -6.77
N ILE A 236 10.58 -16.52 -6.90
CA ILE A 236 9.19 -16.48 -7.33
C ILE A 236 8.28 -15.72 -6.35
N ASP A 237 8.50 -15.85 -5.04
CA ASP A 237 7.74 -15.17 -4.00
C ASP A 237 7.91 -13.66 -4.08
N VAL A 238 9.15 -13.22 -4.36
CA VAL A 238 9.52 -11.81 -4.47
C VAL A 238 8.92 -11.22 -5.74
N ILE A 239 9.00 -11.93 -6.86
CA ILE A 239 8.44 -11.48 -8.15
C ILE A 239 6.92 -11.37 -8.09
N PHE A 240 6.22 -12.39 -7.59
CA PHE A 240 4.76 -12.33 -7.45
C PHE A 240 4.34 -11.24 -6.48
N ALA A 241 5.05 -11.06 -5.37
CA ALA A 241 4.78 -9.98 -4.43
C ALA A 241 4.94 -8.60 -5.09
N TYR A 242 5.99 -8.41 -5.88
CA TYR A 242 6.22 -7.18 -6.63
C TYR A 242 5.09 -6.90 -7.63
N TRP A 243 4.72 -7.88 -8.47
CA TRP A 243 3.67 -7.72 -9.47
C TRP A 243 2.30 -7.46 -8.84
N LEU A 244 1.91 -8.25 -7.85
CA LEU A 244 0.60 -8.13 -7.22
C LEU A 244 0.48 -6.79 -6.47
N THR A 245 1.53 -6.36 -5.78
CA THR A 245 1.54 -5.07 -5.07
C THR A 245 1.38 -3.91 -6.04
N ASN A 246 2.14 -3.90 -7.14
CA ASN A 246 2.00 -2.89 -8.20
C ASN A 246 0.59 -2.90 -8.80
N PHE A 247 0.07 -4.08 -9.13
CA PHE A 247 -1.25 -4.24 -9.73
C PHE A 247 -2.37 -3.71 -8.84
N VAL A 248 -2.41 -4.12 -7.57
CA VAL A 248 -3.41 -3.65 -6.59
C VAL A 248 -3.28 -2.14 -6.38
N PHE A 249 -2.05 -1.62 -6.27
CA PHE A 249 -1.81 -0.19 -6.10
C PHE A 249 -2.31 0.62 -7.30
N ILE A 250 -2.00 0.18 -8.53
CA ILE A 250 -2.40 0.87 -9.76
C ILE A 250 -3.92 0.82 -9.93
N ILE A 251 -4.56 -0.35 -9.76
CA ILE A 251 -6.02 -0.47 -9.88
C ILE A 251 -6.72 0.41 -8.85
N TYR A 252 -6.22 0.41 -7.61
CA TYR A 252 -6.77 1.26 -6.56
C TYR A 252 -6.75 2.74 -6.98
N HIS A 253 -5.60 3.24 -7.43
CA HIS A 253 -5.46 4.65 -7.83
C HIS A 253 -6.21 4.96 -9.13
N ALA A 254 -6.23 4.04 -10.10
CA ALA A 254 -7.01 4.18 -11.32
C ALA A 254 -8.51 4.33 -11.02
N TYR A 255 -9.01 3.67 -9.97
CA TYR A 255 -10.41 3.78 -9.56
C TYR A 255 -10.71 5.10 -8.81
N VAL A 256 -9.85 5.51 -7.87
CA VAL A 256 -10.10 6.70 -7.04
C VAL A 256 -9.73 8.02 -7.72
N GLU A 257 -8.87 8.01 -8.74
CA GLU A 257 -8.48 9.21 -9.48
C GLU A 257 -9.47 9.59 -10.59
N VAL A 258 -10.54 8.82 -10.82
CA VAL A 258 -11.63 9.23 -11.74
C VAL A 258 -12.33 10.48 -11.19
N ASP A 259 -12.39 11.53 -12.02
CA ASP A 259 -12.87 12.87 -11.65
C ASP A 259 -14.39 12.91 -11.37
N MET A 260 -15.18 12.05 -12.02
CA MET A 260 -16.63 12.03 -11.91
C MET A 260 -17.11 10.79 -11.15
N LEU A 261 -17.85 11.00 -10.04
CA LEU A 261 -18.40 9.89 -9.24
C LEU A 261 -19.37 9.00 -10.04
N VAL A 262 -20.12 9.59 -10.98
CA VAL A 262 -21.04 8.86 -11.86
C VAL A 262 -20.24 7.90 -12.75
N GLU A 263 -19.19 8.39 -13.40
CA GLU A 263 -18.30 7.57 -14.24
C GLU A 263 -17.60 6.49 -13.40
N ARG A 264 -17.15 6.82 -12.18
CA ARG A 264 -16.58 5.85 -11.26
C ARG A 264 -17.55 4.69 -10.95
N ARG A 265 -18.82 4.99 -10.68
CA ARG A 265 -19.85 3.96 -10.38
C ARG A 265 -20.29 3.18 -11.62
N GLN A 266 -20.20 3.78 -12.81
CA GLN A 266 -20.50 3.12 -14.08
C GLN A 266 -19.31 2.34 -14.65
N SER A 267 -18.10 2.52 -14.11
CA SER A 267 -16.91 1.81 -14.57
C SER A 267 -17.00 0.30 -14.36
N VAL A 268 -16.36 -0.46 -15.26
CA VAL A 268 -16.23 -1.93 -15.16
C VAL A 268 -15.58 -2.33 -13.83
N LEU A 269 -14.64 -1.52 -13.33
CA LEU A 269 -13.97 -1.76 -12.05
C LEU A 269 -14.95 -1.80 -10.87
N HIS A 270 -16.02 -0.98 -10.89
CA HIS A 270 -17.01 -0.96 -9.81
C HIS A 270 -17.79 -2.29 -9.66
N GLN A 271 -17.77 -3.16 -10.68
CA GLN A 271 -18.40 -4.47 -10.59
C GLN A 271 -17.66 -5.40 -9.62
N VAL A 272 -16.35 -5.21 -9.43
CA VAL A 272 -15.53 -5.98 -8.50
C VAL A 272 -15.90 -5.61 -7.06
N TRP A 273 -16.16 -6.60 -6.21
CA TRP A 273 -16.63 -6.38 -4.84
C TRP A 273 -15.68 -5.52 -4.00
N ILE A 274 -14.35 -5.68 -4.17
CA ILE A 274 -13.33 -4.86 -3.52
C ILE A 274 -13.51 -3.38 -3.90
N MET A 275 -13.80 -3.08 -5.17
CA MET A 275 -13.97 -1.71 -5.63
C MET A 275 -15.27 -1.08 -5.11
N LYS A 276 -16.31 -1.87 -4.82
CA LYS A 276 -17.50 -1.37 -4.11
C LYS A 276 -17.14 -0.91 -2.69
N LEU A 277 -16.29 -1.67 -2.00
CA LEU A 277 -15.76 -1.27 -0.69
C LEU A 277 -14.89 -0.01 -0.78
N VAL A 278 -14.03 0.10 -1.80
CA VAL A 278 -13.26 1.32 -2.08
C VAL A 278 -14.19 2.52 -2.33
N SER A 279 -15.27 2.33 -3.08
CA SER A 279 -16.26 3.38 -3.32
C SER A 279 -16.91 3.91 -2.04
N TRP A 280 -17.18 3.04 -1.07
CA TRP A 280 -17.70 3.44 0.25
C TRP A 280 -16.64 4.15 1.09
N LEU A 281 -15.40 3.64 1.09
CA LEU A 281 -14.28 4.28 1.78
C LEU A 281 -14.02 5.69 1.26
N GLU A 282 -14.19 5.91 -0.05
CA GLU A 282 -13.83 7.15 -0.73
C GLU A 282 -15.02 8.10 -1.03
N GLU A 283 -16.21 7.82 -0.49
CA GLU A 283 -17.46 8.56 -0.79
C GLU A 283 -17.41 10.05 -0.43
N ASN A 284 -16.76 10.42 0.67
CA ASN A 284 -16.72 11.79 1.21
C ASN A 284 -15.43 12.56 0.86
N ILE A 285 -14.69 12.09 -0.14
CA ILE A 285 -13.45 12.70 -0.60
C ILE A 285 -13.71 13.29 -1.96
N VAL A 286 -13.09 14.42 -2.27
CA VAL A 286 -13.21 15.00 -3.59
C VAL A 286 -12.65 14.03 -4.63
N PRO A 287 -13.44 13.69 -5.66
CA PRO A 287 -12.98 12.83 -6.73
C PRO A 287 -11.86 13.51 -7.52
N GLY A 288 -11.01 12.69 -8.14
CA GLY A 288 -9.83 13.17 -8.88
C GLY A 288 -8.53 13.06 -8.09
N LYS A 289 -7.46 13.51 -8.73
CA LYS A 289 -6.10 13.40 -8.20
C LYS A 289 -5.87 14.36 -7.04
N VAL A 290 -5.31 13.84 -5.94
CA VAL A 290 -4.98 14.64 -4.75
C VAL A 290 -3.80 15.57 -5.05
N GLU A 291 -3.94 16.85 -4.71
CA GLU A 291 -2.83 17.80 -4.78
C GLU A 291 -1.80 17.52 -3.68
N ASN A 292 -0.66 16.95 -4.08
CA ASN A 292 0.42 16.63 -3.16
C ASN A 292 1.10 17.90 -2.64
N GLY A 293 1.04 18.10 -1.32
CA GLY A 293 1.64 19.25 -0.65
C GLY A 293 2.00 18.93 0.78
N PHE A 294 3.15 19.42 1.23
CA PHE A 294 3.54 19.34 2.63
C PHE A 294 2.85 20.42 3.45
N ALA A 295 2.47 20.07 4.68
CA ALA A 295 1.99 21.00 5.68
C ALA A 295 2.70 20.64 6.99
N LEU A 296 3.50 21.56 7.53
CA LEU A 296 4.22 21.30 8.76
C LEU A 296 3.20 21.17 9.90
N PRO A 297 3.19 20.06 10.66
CA PRO A 297 2.17 19.81 11.69
C PRO A 297 2.15 20.87 12.79
N PHE A 298 3.25 21.61 12.96
CA PHE A 298 3.40 22.67 13.96
C PHE A 298 3.54 24.07 13.36
N GLU A 299 3.26 24.28 12.07
CA GLU A 299 3.43 25.60 11.45
C GLU A 299 2.66 26.70 12.22
N ASN A 300 1.44 26.39 12.68
CA ASN A 300 0.63 27.30 13.48
C ASN A 300 1.16 27.51 14.91
N PHE A 301 1.88 26.53 15.46
CA PHE A 301 2.48 26.61 16.80
C PHE A 301 3.82 27.36 16.76
N LEU A 302 4.70 27.02 15.82
CA LEU A 302 5.93 27.74 15.50
C LEU A 302 5.65 29.19 15.13
N ARG A 303 4.63 29.46 14.30
CA ARG A 303 4.23 30.83 13.94
C ARG A 303 3.66 31.60 15.14
N ARG A 304 3.05 30.93 16.12
CA ARG A 304 2.58 31.55 17.38
C ARG A 304 3.65 31.75 18.43
N HIS A 305 4.79 31.05 18.37
CA HIS A 305 5.89 31.24 19.32
C HIS A 305 7.06 32.04 18.73
N LEU A 306 7.33 31.94 17.42
CA LEU A 306 8.38 32.71 16.74
C LEU A 306 7.91 34.11 16.29
N LEU A 307 6.60 34.37 16.13
CA LEU A 307 6.09 35.73 15.85
C LEU A 307 5.69 36.51 17.11
N VAL A 308 5.84 35.92 18.31
CA VAL A 308 5.63 36.66 19.57
C VAL A 308 6.87 37.44 20.01
N ASP A 309 8.05 37.16 19.41
CA ASP A 309 9.29 37.89 19.68
C ASP A 309 9.50 39.14 18.80
N ASN A 310 8.46 39.71 18.19
CA ASN A 310 8.61 41.02 17.54
C ASN A 310 7.40 41.96 17.73
N PRO A 311 7.22 42.53 18.94
CA PRO A 311 6.35 43.67 19.10
C PRO A 311 7.09 44.93 18.61
N GLY A 312 6.86 45.30 17.35
CA GLY A 312 7.11 46.67 16.89
C GLY A 312 8.03 46.80 15.67
N HIS A 313 7.43 46.74 14.47
CA HIS A 313 7.44 47.91 13.58
C HIS A 313 6.47 47.69 12.42
N HIS A 314 5.34 48.38 12.48
CA HIS A 314 4.65 48.80 11.27
C HIS A 314 5.58 49.73 10.49
N LYS A 315 6.14 49.25 9.38
CA LYS A 315 6.38 50.09 8.20
C LYS A 315 5.98 49.28 6.98
N GLN A 316 4.93 49.74 6.31
CA GLN A 316 4.66 49.42 4.91
C GLN A 316 5.94 49.73 4.12
N ILE A 317 6.51 48.73 3.48
CA ILE A 317 7.45 48.95 2.39
C ILE A 317 6.76 48.37 1.16
N SER A 318 6.22 49.28 0.34
CA SER A 318 5.83 49.01 -1.03
C SER A 318 7.06 48.52 -1.78
N ILE A 319 7.03 47.29 -2.30
CA ILE A 319 8.02 46.84 -3.26
C ILE A 319 7.60 47.46 -4.61
N SER A 320 8.12 48.65 -4.89
CA SER A 320 8.18 49.19 -6.24
C SER A 320 9.31 48.47 -6.97
N SER A 321 8.95 47.83 -8.07
CA SER A 321 9.87 47.23 -9.03
C SER A 321 10.67 48.30 -9.76
N ALA A 322 11.94 48.46 -9.43
CA ALA A 322 12.92 49.09 -10.31
C ALA A 322 14.34 48.70 -9.91
N SER A 323 15.06 48.03 -10.80
CA SER A 323 16.51 48.19 -10.96
C SER A 323 16.97 47.54 -12.26
N THR A 324 16.99 48.37 -13.29
CA THR A 324 17.93 48.33 -14.40
C THR A 324 19.36 48.51 -13.84
N PHE A 325 20.29 47.64 -14.21
CA PHE A 325 21.75 47.85 -14.26
C PHE A 325 22.28 46.75 -15.20
N GLY A 326 22.89 47.00 -16.36
CA GLY A 326 23.76 48.11 -16.74
C GLY A 326 25.17 47.81 -16.24
N LEU A 327 25.92 46.97 -16.98
CA LEU A 327 27.35 46.71 -16.75
C LEU A 327 28.18 47.56 -17.72
N PRO A 328 29.33 48.08 -17.28
CA PRO A 328 30.25 48.90 -18.08
C PRO A 328 30.98 48.10 -19.18
#